data_AF-A0A970CI90-F1
#
_entry.id   AF-A0A970CI90-F1
#
_cell.length_a   1.000
_cell.length_b   1.000
_cell.length_c   1.000
_cell.angle_alpha   90.00
_cell.angle_beta   90.00
_cell.angle_gamma   90.00
#
_symmetry.space_group_name_H-M   'P 1'
#
loop_
_entity.id
_entity.type
_entity.pdbx_description
1 polymer ?
#
loop_
_entity_poly.entity_id
_entity_poly.type
_entity_poly.pdbx_seq_one_letter_code
_entity_poly.pdbx_strand_id
1 'polypeptide(L)'
;MELNDFLKIGEVSEVQGKTIKAGVYSDKNTEYLNYNGTILKNVGIGSFVLIRKGFNNIIGKVDGEYIKESTSNEREYATMGNSINRIISISILGGWARDKFIHGLTELPLIGNFVYILEESAVSKIFSFNSPTERVRIGKIIGHDDYPFEIGTQEIVCSHVGIFGNTGSGKSNTLAKLYSEIINKYSIYESFKRNSKFLVLDFNGEYGNVFSNADKYILSTKHSYGYDIDPITGELLRYPIQFEEILNPDYWAIILEATEKTQKPFLKRTIKLFQRIYEKREVFSIDKLCELILRTQAKYPELKYTMGDIFEAFGLGEDFDKFEDTFHYNGQTRQFYTGTGTYGIDANTIKQNIFPTSTLTPDDVYNLPSFKMFEFALKYKYWEEISRNYVTKEHIAPLLARADNRCEELEKVFIVVDEKTYKERLKSQSNVEVISLLNLNIAMKKIIPMIICKTKYAEKKEAKKTLLNSTLHFIVDEAHNILSDMSTRESEEWKDYRLESFEEIIKEGRKFGVFLTIASQRPSDISDTIISQLHNYFIHRLVNEEDLRKMYRTVAFADKASNEMIPILPAGGCLVSGLATNFPVLVQIDMLAEENRPKSENVDIQKAWIKAPTRRKVR
;
A
#
# COMPACT_ATOMS: atom_id res chain seq x y z
N MET A 1 22.86 -34.01 21.04
CA MET A 1 21.96 -35.07 20.55
C MET A 1 22.71 -36.38 20.61
N GLU A 2 22.32 -37.27 21.54
CA GLU A 2 22.76 -38.66 21.48
C GLU A 2 22.04 -39.33 20.30
N LEU A 3 22.78 -39.96 19.41
CA LEU A 3 22.22 -40.62 18.24
C LEU A 3 21.97 -42.08 18.57
N ASN A 4 20.71 -42.48 18.51
CA ASN A 4 20.24 -43.83 18.80
C ASN A 4 19.98 -44.58 17.49
N ASP A 5 20.43 -45.84 17.40
CA ASP A 5 20.16 -46.73 16.27
C ASP A 5 18.66 -46.89 15.98
N PHE A 6 17.80 -46.67 16.98
CA PHE A 6 16.35 -46.70 16.79
C PHE A 6 15.82 -45.61 15.83
N LEU A 7 16.47 -44.43 15.82
CA LEU A 7 16.11 -43.29 14.98
C LEU A 7 16.77 -43.37 13.59
N LYS A 8 17.68 -44.31 13.39
CA LYS A 8 18.34 -44.56 12.11
C LYS A 8 17.34 -45.18 11.13
N ILE A 9 17.16 -44.56 9.97
CA ILE A 9 16.16 -44.96 8.98
C ILE A 9 16.75 -45.46 7.66
N GLY A 10 18.01 -45.15 7.38
CA GLY A 10 18.58 -45.47 6.08
C GLY A 10 19.97 -44.92 5.84
N GLU A 11 20.38 -45.00 4.57
CA GLU A 11 21.70 -44.60 4.10
C GLU A 11 21.60 -43.77 2.83
N VAL A 12 22.47 -42.77 2.72
CA VAL A 12 22.62 -41.97 1.51
C VAL A 12 23.09 -42.85 0.36
N SER A 13 22.27 -42.97 -0.68
CA SER A 13 22.56 -43.75 -1.88
C SER A 13 23.10 -42.88 -3.02
N GLU A 14 22.78 -41.58 -3.04
CA GLU A 14 23.14 -40.68 -4.13
C GLU A 14 23.27 -39.24 -3.62
N VAL A 15 24.26 -38.49 -4.10
CA VAL A 15 24.44 -37.06 -3.78
C VAL A 15 24.59 -36.26 -5.08
N GLN A 16 23.61 -35.41 -5.39
CA GLN A 16 23.60 -34.52 -6.55
C GLN A 16 23.47 -33.06 -6.10
N GLY A 17 24.60 -32.41 -5.83
CA GLY A 17 24.61 -31.03 -5.33
C GLY A 17 23.82 -30.93 -4.01
N LYS A 18 22.79 -30.08 -3.95
CA LYS A 18 21.95 -29.90 -2.75
C LYS A 18 20.89 -31.00 -2.54
N THR A 19 20.70 -31.87 -3.52
CA THR A 19 19.68 -32.92 -3.49
C THR A 19 20.34 -34.27 -3.29
N ILE A 20 19.83 -35.03 -2.34
CA ILE A 20 20.37 -36.31 -1.91
C ILE A 20 19.27 -37.36 -2.08
N LYS A 21 19.62 -38.59 -2.43
CA LYS A 21 18.71 -39.72 -2.25
C LYS A 21 19.22 -40.64 -1.16
N ALA A 22 18.33 -41.13 -0.33
CA ALA A 22 18.63 -42.13 0.68
C ALA A 22 17.68 -43.32 0.55
N GLY A 23 18.24 -44.54 0.64
CA GLY A 23 17.44 -45.75 0.75
C GLY A 23 16.98 -45.93 2.19
N VAL A 24 15.69 -46.20 2.39
CA VAL A 24 15.09 -46.47 3.71
C VAL A 24 15.18 -47.98 3.98
N TYR A 25 15.58 -48.36 5.19
CA TYR A 25 15.65 -49.77 5.58
C TYR A 25 14.25 -50.39 5.63
N SER A 26 14.15 -51.67 5.27
CA SER A 26 12.88 -52.37 5.09
C SER A 26 12.05 -52.48 6.37
N ASP A 27 12.69 -52.55 7.53
CA ASP A 27 12.07 -52.56 8.86
C ASP A 27 11.57 -51.18 9.32
N LYS A 28 11.89 -50.12 8.56
CA LYS A 28 11.52 -48.73 8.83
C LYS A 28 10.52 -48.17 7.82
N ASN A 29 9.73 -49.04 7.18
CA ASN A 29 8.71 -48.63 6.19
C ASN A 29 7.34 -48.25 6.79
N THR A 30 7.12 -48.41 8.09
CA THR A 30 5.84 -48.05 8.73
C THR A 30 5.66 -46.54 8.87
N GLU A 31 4.44 -46.02 8.87
CA GLU A 31 4.18 -44.57 9.01
C GLU A 31 4.54 -44.03 10.40
N TYR A 32 4.50 -44.89 11.43
CA TYR A 32 4.81 -44.55 12.81
C TYR A 32 5.83 -45.53 13.40
N LEU A 33 6.67 -45.03 14.31
CA LEU A 33 7.62 -45.78 15.10
C LEU A 33 7.28 -45.63 16.58
N ASN A 34 7.34 -46.71 17.35
CA ASN A 34 7.16 -46.63 18.80
C ASN A 34 8.52 -46.41 19.46
N TYR A 35 8.69 -45.29 20.18
CA TYR A 35 9.95 -44.91 20.83
C TYR A 35 9.67 -44.34 22.22
N ASN A 36 10.26 -44.95 23.25
CA ASN A 36 10.11 -44.57 24.67
C ASN A 36 8.65 -44.44 25.16
N GLY A 37 7.72 -45.25 24.62
CA GLY A 37 6.30 -45.22 24.99
C GLY A 37 5.50 -44.13 24.26
N THR A 38 6.12 -43.42 23.32
CA THR A 38 5.52 -42.39 22.47
C THR A 38 5.51 -42.82 21.00
N ILE A 39 4.44 -42.47 20.28
CA ILE A 39 4.32 -42.71 18.84
C ILE A 39 5.04 -41.57 18.12
N LEU A 40 6.14 -41.89 17.44
CA LEU A 40 6.91 -40.97 16.61
C LEU A 40 6.48 -41.15 15.15
N LYS A 41 6.16 -40.05 14.47
CA LYS A 41 5.89 -40.07 13.03
C LYS A 41 7.19 -40.42 12.29
N ASN A 42 7.16 -41.46 11.47
CA ASN A 42 8.31 -41.88 10.68
C ASN A 42 8.54 -40.90 9.52
N VAL A 43 9.67 -41.04 8.83
CA VAL A 43 10.02 -40.17 7.70
C VAL A 43 8.99 -40.27 6.59
N GLY A 44 8.56 -39.11 6.11
CA GLY A 44 7.74 -38.93 4.91
C GLY A 44 7.99 -37.55 4.31
N ILE A 45 7.32 -37.24 3.21
CA ILE A 45 7.43 -35.93 2.55
C ILE A 45 7.14 -34.81 3.54
N GLY A 46 7.99 -33.77 3.55
CA GLY A 46 7.95 -32.64 4.48
C GLY A 46 8.70 -32.87 5.80
N SER A 47 9.09 -34.10 6.13
CA SER A 47 9.82 -34.41 7.37
C SER A 47 11.27 -33.92 7.31
N PHE A 48 11.83 -33.59 8.47
CA PHE A 48 13.24 -33.24 8.61
C PHE A 48 14.07 -34.44 9.05
N VAL A 49 15.25 -34.58 8.46
CA VAL A 49 16.20 -35.65 8.75
C VAL A 49 17.56 -35.10 9.11
N LEU A 50 18.29 -35.86 9.92
CA LEU A 50 19.70 -35.63 10.20
C LEU A 50 20.54 -36.60 9.40
N ILE A 51 21.57 -36.09 8.73
CA ILE A 51 22.59 -36.89 8.04
C ILE A 51 23.92 -36.63 8.74
N ARG A 52 24.54 -37.69 9.24
CA ARG A 52 25.79 -37.58 10.00
C ARG A 52 27.00 -37.83 9.11
N LYS A 53 27.90 -36.86 9.07
CA LYS A 53 29.20 -36.95 8.40
C LYS A 53 30.31 -36.69 9.41
N GLY A 54 30.86 -37.77 9.98
CA GLY A 54 31.84 -37.67 11.07
C GLY A 54 31.25 -36.96 12.31
N PHE A 55 31.80 -35.79 12.63
CA PHE A 55 31.32 -34.92 13.73
C PHE A 55 30.30 -33.88 13.28
N ASN A 56 30.08 -33.73 11.97
CA ASN A 56 29.17 -32.75 11.43
C ASN A 56 27.78 -33.35 11.24
N ASN A 57 26.79 -32.51 11.51
CA ASN A 57 25.38 -32.86 11.56
C ASN A 57 24.65 -32.03 10.51
N ILE A 58 24.29 -32.66 9.40
CA ILE A 58 23.63 -32.02 8.26
C ILE A 58 22.12 -32.22 8.40
N ILE A 59 21.34 -31.18 8.20
CA ILE A 59 19.88 -31.22 8.24
C ILE A 59 19.34 -31.12 6.83
N GLY A 60 18.47 -32.06 6.50
CA GLY A 60 17.74 -32.09 5.24
C GLY A 60 16.24 -32.17 5.45
N LYS A 61 15.50 -31.79 4.42
CA LYS A 61 14.05 -31.94 4.32
C LYS A 61 13.72 -32.94 3.22
N VAL A 62 12.81 -33.86 3.51
CA VAL A 62 12.34 -34.85 2.53
C VAL A 62 11.37 -34.17 1.56
N ASP A 63 11.71 -34.11 0.28
CA ASP A 63 10.89 -33.45 -0.74
C ASP A 63 10.18 -34.42 -1.68
N GLY A 64 10.56 -35.70 -1.66
CA GLY A 64 10.00 -36.69 -2.54
C GLY A 64 10.26 -38.10 -2.05
N GLU A 65 9.44 -39.02 -2.54
CA GLU A 65 9.51 -40.43 -2.20
C GLU A 65 9.28 -41.26 -3.45
N TYR A 66 10.09 -42.30 -3.62
CA TYR A 66 10.13 -43.15 -4.80
C TYR A 66 10.26 -44.61 -4.39
N ILE A 67 9.76 -45.50 -5.24
CA ILE A 67 9.97 -46.93 -5.12
C ILE A 67 10.91 -47.38 -6.23
N LYS A 68 11.93 -48.17 -5.85
CA LYS A 68 12.73 -48.94 -6.80
C LYS A 68 12.45 -50.42 -6.58
N GLU A 69 11.87 -51.07 -7.58
CA GLU A 69 11.68 -52.53 -7.55
C GLU A 69 13.04 -53.23 -7.65
N SER A 70 13.28 -54.21 -6.79
CA SER A 70 14.46 -55.06 -6.89
C SER A 70 14.31 -56.01 -8.08
N THR A 71 15.14 -55.87 -9.11
CA THR A 71 15.24 -56.84 -10.22
C THR A 71 16.03 -58.09 -9.83
N SER A 72 15.72 -58.69 -8.67
CA SER A 72 16.30 -59.97 -8.26
C SER A 72 15.67 -61.09 -9.09
N ASN A 73 16.47 -61.66 -10.00
CA ASN A 73 16.12 -62.76 -10.89
C ASN A 73 16.04 -64.14 -10.19
N GLU A 74 15.76 -64.18 -8.89
CA GLU A 74 15.65 -65.45 -8.16
C GLU A 74 14.18 -65.78 -7.90
N ARG A 75 13.75 -66.88 -8.52
CA ARG A 75 12.43 -67.51 -8.37
C ARG A 75 12.27 -68.12 -6.98
N GLU A 76 12.26 -67.29 -5.94
CA GLU A 76 11.70 -67.66 -4.65
C GLU A 76 10.44 -66.83 -4.41
N TYR A 77 9.42 -67.49 -3.88
CA TYR A 77 8.07 -66.97 -3.65
C TYR A 77 8.12 -65.56 -3.05
N ALA A 78 7.90 -64.56 -3.91
CA ALA A 78 7.83 -63.16 -3.50
C ALA A 78 6.63 -62.98 -2.57
N THR A 79 6.91 -62.93 -1.27
CA THR A 79 5.99 -62.32 -0.31
C THR A 79 5.89 -60.84 -0.67
N MET A 80 4.68 -60.35 -1.00
CA MET A 80 4.42 -58.92 -1.20
C MET A 80 4.93 -58.16 0.03
N GLY A 81 6.04 -57.42 -0.12
CA GLY A 81 6.63 -56.62 0.95
C GLY A 81 8.16 -56.51 0.92
N ASN A 82 8.89 -57.55 0.48
CA ASN A 82 10.37 -57.59 0.55
C ASN A 82 11.11 -57.08 -0.71
N SER A 83 10.40 -56.77 -1.79
CA SER A 83 11.00 -56.38 -3.09
C SER A 83 10.96 -54.87 -3.39
N ILE A 84 10.47 -54.06 -2.44
CA ILE A 84 10.27 -52.62 -2.60
C ILE A 84 11.36 -51.88 -1.82
N ASN A 85 12.34 -51.32 -2.54
CA ASN A 85 13.31 -50.40 -1.94
C ASN A 85 12.73 -48.99 -1.97
N ARG A 86 12.30 -48.52 -0.79
CA ARG A 86 11.83 -47.15 -0.58
C ARG A 86 13.02 -46.19 -0.61
N ILE A 87 12.95 -45.19 -1.48
CA ILE A 87 13.99 -44.16 -1.63
C ILE A 87 13.35 -42.80 -1.37
N ILE A 88 13.95 -42.01 -0.49
CA ILE A 88 13.55 -40.64 -0.22
C ILE A 88 14.52 -39.67 -0.90
N SER A 89 13.99 -38.60 -1.49
CA SER A 89 14.77 -37.45 -1.94
C SER A 89 14.78 -36.38 -0.85
N ILE A 90 15.97 -35.91 -0.50
CA ILE A 90 16.23 -34.99 0.59
C ILE A 90 16.95 -33.76 0.03
N SER A 91 16.39 -32.55 0.22
CA SER A 91 17.15 -31.32 0.02
C SER A 91 17.87 -30.90 1.28
N ILE A 92 19.14 -30.52 1.15
CA ILE A 92 19.92 -29.99 2.26
C ILE A 92 19.41 -28.60 2.63
N LEU A 93 19.04 -28.42 3.90
CA LEU A 93 18.64 -27.14 4.46
C LEU A 93 19.79 -26.45 5.21
N GLY A 94 20.63 -27.21 5.90
CA GLY A 94 21.70 -26.63 6.69
C GLY A 94 22.40 -27.64 7.60
N GLY A 95 22.90 -27.16 8.73
CA GLY A 95 23.56 -28.02 9.71
C GLY A 95 23.48 -27.49 11.13
N TRP A 96 23.87 -28.32 12.10
CA TRP A 96 23.96 -27.92 13.51
C TRP A 96 25.37 -27.42 13.84
N ALA A 97 25.45 -26.26 14.49
CA ALA A 97 26.66 -25.79 15.14
C ALA A 97 26.35 -25.31 16.56
N ARG A 98 27.01 -25.89 17.57
CA ARG A 98 26.86 -25.53 19.00
C ARG A 98 25.38 -25.45 19.44
N ASP A 99 24.60 -26.49 19.10
CA ASP A 99 23.17 -26.62 19.41
C ASP A 99 22.23 -25.58 18.73
N LYS A 100 22.72 -24.87 17.72
CA LYS A 100 21.93 -23.96 16.88
C LYS A 100 21.88 -24.45 15.44
N PHE A 101 20.70 -24.31 14.84
CA PHE A 101 20.54 -24.56 13.42
C PHE A 101 21.17 -23.40 12.64
N ILE A 102 22.05 -23.72 11.70
CA ILE A 102 22.61 -22.80 10.73
C ILE A 102 22.03 -23.18 9.38
N HIS A 103 21.27 -22.26 8.79
CA HIS A 103 20.74 -22.43 7.43
C HIS A 103 21.85 -22.22 6.39
N GLY A 104 21.72 -22.90 5.25
CA GLY A 104 22.65 -22.81 4.13
C GLY A 104 23.63 -23.97 4.11
N LEU A 105 24.28 -24.17 2.95
CA LEU A 105 25.16 -25.31 2.73
C LEU A 105 26.43 -25.20 3.57
N THR A 106 26.47 -25.87 4.72
CA THR A 106 27.67 -25.99 5.53
C THR A 106 28.58 -27.09 5.01
N GLU A 107 27.98 -28.21 4.57
CA GLU A 107 28.71 -29.36 4.07
C GLU A 107 27.79 -30.29 3.26
N LEU A 108 28.36 -31.06 2.34
CA LEU A 108 27.67 -32.13 1.61
C LEU A 108 27.94 -33.49 2.28
N PRO A 109 26.92 -34.35 2.43
CA PRO A 109 27.11 -35.71 2.92
C PRO A 109 27.84 -36.57 1.89
N LEU A 110 28.33 -37.72 2.34
CA LEU A 110 28.90 -38.75 1.49
C LEU A 110 27.90 -39.89 1.27
N ILE A 111 28.07 -40.61 0.16
CA ILE A 111 27.38 -41.89 -0.06
C ILE A 111 27.73 -42.84 1.10
N GLY A 112 26.71 -43.55 1.61
CA GLY A 112 26.80 -44.42 2.78
C GLY A 112 26.68 -43.70 4.14
N ASN A 113 26.54 -42.37 4.17
CA ASN A 113 26.23 -41.69 5.44
C ASN A 113 24.82 -42.06 5.91
N PHE A 114 24.70 -42.29 7.22
CA PHE A 114 23.43 -42.67 7.83
C PHE A 114 22.48 -41.49 7.94
N VAL A 115 21.20 -41.78 7.70
CA VAL A 115 20.08 -40.85 7.83
C VAL A 115 19.27 -41.21 9.07
N TYR A 116 18.93 -40.21 9.87
CA TYR A 116 18.21 -40.34 11.12
C TYR A 116 16.96 -39.44 11.13
N ILE A 117 15.89 -39.90 11.78
CA ILE A 117 14.75 -39.05 12.13
C ILE A 117 15.18 -38.05 13.20
N LEU A 118 14.66 -36.84 13.10
CA LEU A 118 14.79 -35.84 14.15
C LEU A 118 13.66 -35.97 15.16
N GLU A 119 14.02 -35.93 16.44
CA GLU A 119 13.06 -35.75 17.52
C GLU A 119 12.40 -34.37 17.43
N GLU A 120 11.18 -34.28 17.96
CA GLU A 120 10.37 -33.05 18.04
C GLU A 120 11.15 -31.86 18.62
N SER A 121 11.95 -32.10 19.67
CA SER A 121 12.77 -31.08 20.33
C SER A 121 13.87 -30.48 19.43
N ALA A 122 14.33 -31.20 18.40
CA ALA A 122 15.26 -30.67 17.40
C ALA A 122 14.54 -30.04 16.21
N VAL A 123 13.41 -30.58 15.80
CA VAL A 123 12.58 -29.95 14.77
C VAL A 123 12.15 -28.55 15.21
N SER A 124 11.76 -28.38 16.48
CA SER A 124 11.43 -27.06 17.04
C SER A 124 12.59 -26.07 16.91
N LYS A 125 13.84 -26.52 17.08
CA LYS A 125 15.04 -25.70 16.95
C LYS A 125 15.34 -25.31 15.50
N ILE A 126 14.91 -26.10 14.51
CA ILE A 126 15.01 -25.71 13.09
C ILE A 126 14.13 -24.49 12.81
N PHE A 127 12.92 -24.48 13.38
CA PHE A 127 11.97 -23.37 13.29
C PHE A 127 12.21 -22.27 14.33
N SER A 128 13.17 -22.46 15.25
CA SER A 128 13.56 -21.41 16.17
C SER A 128 14.29 -20.30 15.40
N PHE A 129 13.52 -19.28 15.02
CA PHE A 129 14.04 -18.12 14.31
C PHE A 129 15.05 -17.43 15.22
N ASN A 130 16.32 -17.28 14.80
CA ASN A 130 17.37 -16.68 15.64
C ASN A 130 17.21 -15.15 15.68
N SER A 131 16.05 -14.63 16.10
CA SER A 131 15.93 -13.23 16.44
C SER A 131 16.30 -13.05 17.92
N PRO A 132 17.28 -12.18 18.24
CA PRO A 132 17.54 -11.74 19.61
C PRO A 132 16.43 -10.80 20.13
N THR A 133 15.43 -10.51 19.31
CA THR A 133 14.35 -9.57 19.61
C THR A 133 13.06 -10.28 20.02
N GLU A 134 12.16 -9.50 20.59
CA GLU A 134 10.80 -9.92 20.95
C GLU A 134 10.05 -10.50 19.75
N ARG A 135 9.24 -11.53 19.99
CA ARG A 135 8.48 -12.23 18.95
C ARG A 135 6.98 -12.07 19.11
N VAL A 136 6.26 -12.24 18.02
CA VAL A 136 4.79 -12.31 17.99
C VAL A 136 4.35 -13.60 17.32
N ARG A 137 3.35 -14.26 17.90
CA ARG A 137 2.76 -15.46 17.31
C ARG A 137 1.76 -15.07 16.23
N ILE A 138 1.95 -15.60 15.03
CA ILE A 138 1.11 -15.30 13.87
C ILE A 138 0.26 -16.51 13.47
N GLY A 139 0.72 -17.72 13.75
CA GLY A 139 0.02 -18.92 13.30
C GLY A 139 0.67 -20.21 13.76
N LYS A 140 0.51 -21.25 12.96
CA LYS A 140 1.11 -22.59 13.13
C LYS A 140 1.80 -23.04 11.85
N ILE A 141 2.79 -23.90 11.97
CA ILE A 141 3.50 -24.44 10.80
C ILE A 141 2.67 -25.58 10.19
N ILE A 142 2.37 -25.50 8.90
CA ILE A 142 1.56 -26.52 8.21
C ILE A 142 2.31 -27.84 8.19
N GLY A 143 1.66 -28.92 8.63
CA GLY A 143 2.26 -30.25 8.78
C GLY A 143 3.00 -30.46 10.10
N HIS A 144 3.03 -29.42 10.95
CA HIS A 144 3.72 -29.33 12.23
C HIS A 144 2.84 -28.52 13.21
N ASP A 145 1.58 -28.93 13.37
CA ASP A 145 0.51 -28.15 14.02
C ASP A 145 0.74 -27.85 15.52
N ASP A 146 1.64 -28.60 16.15
CA ASP A 146 2.05 -28.41 17.54
C ASP A 146 3.05 -27.25 17.71
N TYR A 147 3.63 -26.76 16.61
CA TYR A 147 4.65 -25.72 16.64
C TYR A 147 4.05 -24.36 16.26
N PRO A 148 4.07 -23.38 17.19
CA PRO A 148 3.65 -22.03 16.86
C PRO A 148 4.63 -21.41 15.86
N PHE A 149 4.09 -20.74 14.86
CA PHE A 149 4.85 -19.88 14.00
C PHE A 149 4.91 -18.49 14.61
N GLU A 150 6.11 -18.11 15.05
CA GLU A 150 6.42 -16.81 15.63
C GLU A 150 7.37 -16.04 14.74
N ILE A 151 7.25 -14.72 14.74
CA ILE A 151 8.11 -13.85 13.94
C ILE A 151 8.74 -12.79 14.82
N GLY A 152 10.01 -12.48 14.58
CA GLY A 152 10.70 -11.37 15.22
C GLY A 152 10.12 -10.03 14.78
N THR A 153 9.79 -9.17 15.76
CA THR A 153 9.13 -7.89 15.50
C THR A 153 10.05 -6.93 14.76
N GLN A 154 11.35 -6.95 15.07
CA GLN A 154 12.34 -6.10 14.44
C GLN A 154 12.47 -6.41 12.93
N GLU A 155 12.51 -7.68 12.57
CA GLU A 155 12.70 -8.12 11.19
C GLU A 155 11.49 -7.78 10.30
N ILE A 156 10.29 -7.66 10.89
CA ILE A 156 9.09 -7.23 10.18
C ILE A 156 8.99 -5.70 10.15
N VAL A 157 9.01 -5.05 11.32
CA VAL A 157 8.76 -3.62 11.46
C VAL A 157 9.86 -2.79 10.81
N CYS A 158 11.11 -3.27 10.79
CA CYS A 158 12.23 -2.57 10.14
C CYS A 158 12.54 -3.08 8.72
N SER A 159 11.49 -3.45 7.98
CA SER A 159 11.59 -4.01 6.64
C SER A 159 10.42 -3.61 5.75
N HIS A 160 10.58 -3.71 4.43
CA HIS A 160 9.45 -3.63 3.51
C HIS A 160 8.80 -5.01 3.34
N VAL A 161 7.47 -5.09 3.43
CA VAL A 161 6.72 -6.36 3.48
C VAL A 161 5.75 -6.46 2.31
N GLY A 162 5.69 -7.62 1.66
CA GLY A 162 4.70 -7.96 0.65
C GLY A 162 3.74 -9.04 1.11
N ILE A 163 2.44 -8.81 0.96
CA ILE A 163 1.38 -9.78 1.26
C ILE A 163 0.59 -10.03 -0.02
N PHE A 164 0.70 -11.23 -0.60
CA PHE A 164 0.16 -11.56 -1.91
C PHE A 164 -0.79 -12.74 -1.85
N GLY A 165 -1.81 -12.76 -2.72
CA GLY A 165 -2.82 -13.83 -2.75
C GLY A 165 -4.12 -13.46 -3.43
N ASN A 166 -4.86 -14.43 -3.94
CA ASN A 166 -6.17 -14.17 -4.57
C ASN A 166 -7.23 -13.69 -3.53
N THR A 167 -8.38 -13.20 -3.99
CA THR A 167 -9.52 -12.87 -3.12
C THR A 167 -9.94 -14.10 -2.29
N GLY A 168 -10.23 -13.89 -0.99
CA GLY A 168 -10.63 -14.96 -0.06
C GLY A 168 -9.51 -15.93 0.34
N SER A 169 -8.25 -15.69 -0.05
CA SER A 169 -7.13 -16.56 0.30
C SER A 169 -6.60 -16.36 1.73
N GLY A 170 -6.84 -15.20 2.35
CA GLY A 170 -6.38 -14.88 3.71
C GLY A 170 -5.52 -13.61 3.83
N LYS A 171 -5.25 -12.88 2.74
CA LYS A 171 -4.45 -11.64 2.73
C LYS A 171 -4.83 -10.64 3.83
N SER A 172 -6.07 -10.16 3.84
CA SER A 172 -6.54 -9.16 4.80
C SER A 172 -6.40 -9.64 6.24
N ASN A 173 -6.66 -10.93 6.48
CA ASN A 173 -6.46 -11.56 7.79
C ASN A 173 -4.98 -11.54 8.20
N THR A 174 -4.05 -11.86 7.29
CA THR A 174 -2.61 -11.80 7.60
C THR A 174 -2.14 -10.39 7.90
N LEU A 175 -2.55 -9.38 7.12
CA LEU A 175 -2.23 -7.99 7.39
C LEU A 175 -2.76 -7.58 8.77
N ALA A 176 -4.05 -7.82 9.02
CA ALA A 176 -4.70 -7.52 10.29
C ALA A 176 -4.01 -8.22 11.46
N LYS A 177 -3.78 -9.54 11.37
CA LYS A 177 -3.14 -10.35 12.41
C LYS A 177 -1.72 -9.85 12.71
N LEU A 178 -0.91 -9.66 11.68
CA LEU A 178 0.49 -9.25 11.83
C LEU A 178 0.60 -7.92 12.58
N TYR A 179 -0.11 -6.89 12.11
CA TYR A 179 -0.02 -5.56 12.72
C TYR A 179 -0.75 -5.45 14.04
N SER A 180 -1.88 -6.15 14.23
CA SER A 180 -2.58 -6.14 15.51
C SER A 180 -1.74 -6.75 16.61
N GLU A 181 -1.08 -7.89 16.37
CA GLU A 181 -0.21 -8.52 17.37
C GLU A 181 0.97 -7.61 17.75
N ILE A 182 1.61 -6.98 16.76
CA ILE A 182 2.72 -6.04 17.00
C ILE A 182 2.23 -4.82 17.78
N ILE A 183 1.18 -4.14 17.31
CA ILE A 183 0.67 -2.93 17.92
C ILE A 183 0.17 -3.19 19.34
N ASN A 184 -0.63 -4.26 19.54
CA ASN A 184 -1.17 -4.59 20.86
C ASN A 184 -0.04 -4.88 21.87
N LYS A 185 0.98 -5.64 21.45
CA LYS A 185 2.14 -5.96 22.29
C LYS A 185 2.88 -4.72 22.78
N TYR A 186 3.05 -3.70 21.94
CA TYR A 186 3.80 -2.49 22.30
C TYR A 186 2.94 -1.30 22.74
N SER A 187 1.61 -1.39 22.62
CA SER A 187 0.68 -0.30 22.96
C SER A 187 0.76 0.17 24.41
N ILE A 188 1.28 -0.67 25.32
CA ILE A 188 1.50 -0.33 26.73
C ILE A 188 2.64 0.68 26.94
N TYR A 189 3.53 0.85 25.97
CA TYR A 189 4.69 1.73 26.09
C TYR A 189 4.41 3.11 25.46
N GLU A 190 4.50 4.16 26.27
CA GLU A 190 4.36 5.55 25.78
C GLU A 190 5.42 5.93 24.73
N SER A 191 6.62 5.34 24.82
CA SER A 191 7.66 5.51 23.81
C SER A 191 7.23 4.94 22.45
N PHE A 192 6.50 3.83 22.40
CA PHE A 192 5.95 3.27 21.16
C PHE A 192 4.92 4.22 20.55
N LYS A 193 3.98 4.72 21.36
CA LYS A 193 2.96 5.68 20.91
C LYS A 193 3.60 6.96 20.34
N ARG A 194 4.64 7.47 21.00
CA ARG A 194 5.32 8.70 20.56
C ARG A 194 6.23 8.49 19.35
N ASN A 195 6.91 7.36 19.26
CA ASN A 195 8.00 7.18 18.31
C ASN A 195 7.61 6.36 17.07
N SER A 196 6.49 5.64 17.06
CA SER A 196 6.14 4.76 15.94
C SER A 196 4.76 5.08 15.40
N LYS A 197 4.70 5.51 14.14
CA LYS A 197 3.46 5.85 13.45
C LYS A 197 3.07 4.77 12.44
N PHE A 198 1.84 4.28 12.49
CA PHE A 198 1.28 3.31 11.56
C PHE A 198 0.12 3.95 10.79
N LEU A 199 0.18 3.89 9.47
CA LEU A 199 -0.82 4.46 8.57
C LEU A 199 -1.40 3.35 7.70
N VAL A 200 -2.65 2.96 7.95
CA VAL A 200 -3.35 1.94 7.18
C VAL A 200 -4.22 2.61 6.12
N LEU A 201 -3.88 2.40 4.85
CA LEU A 201 -4.67 2.84 3.70
C LEU A 201 -5.63 1.72 3.31
N ASP A 202 -6.91 1.90 3.65
CA ASP A 202 -7.95 0.89 3.57
C ASP A 202 -8.88 1.15 2.38
N PHE A 203 -8.64 0.47 1.26
CA PHE A 203 -9.39 0.64 0.02
C PHE A 203 -10.84 0.16 0.08
N ASN A 204 -11.12 -0.82 0.95
CA ASN A 204 -12.40 -1.51 1.02
C ASN A 204 -13.19 -1.23 2.32
N GLY A 205 -12.60 -0.52 3.28
CA GLY A 205 -13.23 -0.25 4.58
C GLY A 205 -13.23 -1.47 5.53
N GLU A 206 -12.27 -2.39 5.36
CA GLU A 206 -12.21 -3.66 6.09
C GLU A 206 -11.61 -3.53 7.50
N TYR A 207 -10.75 -2.54 7.75
CA TYR A 207 -9.87 -2.54 8.95
C TYR A 207 -10.35 -1.62 10.08
N GLY A 208 -11.51 -0.95 9.92
CA GLY A 208 -12.00 0.02 10.89
C GLY A 208 -12.22 -0.52 12.32
N ASN A 209 -12.42 -1.82 12.50
CA ASN A 209 -12.57 -2.47 13.81
C ASN A 209 -11.32 -3.27 14.26
N VAL A 210 -10.28 -3.36 13.43
CA VAL A 210 -9.10 -4.17 13.71
C VAL A 210 -8.21 -3.53 14.78
N PHE A 211 -8.06 -2.20 14.73
CA PHE A 211 -7.20 -1.44 15.62
C PHE A 211 -8.04 -0.59 16.60
N SER A 212 -8.14 -1.04 17.85
CA SER A 212 -9.04 -0.47 18.86
C SER A 212 -8.78 0.99 19.19
N ASN A 213 -7.51 1.39 19.29
CA ASN A 213 -7.09 2.76 19.64
C ASN A 213 -6.69 3.61 18.42
N ALA A 214 -7.08 3.23 17.21
CA ALA A 214 -6.69 3.98 16.01
C ALA A 214 -7.60 5.19 15.78
N ASP A 215 -7.02 6.26 15.22
CA ASP A 215 -7.80 7.34 14.62
C ASP A 215 -8.38 6.84 13.29
N LYS A 216 -9.70 6.94 13.13
CA LYS A 216 -10.42 6.38 11.99
C LYS A 216 -10.93 7.50 11.11
N TYR A 217 -10.42 7.55 9.88
CA TYR A 217 -10.84 8.50 8.85
C TYR A 217 -11.71 7.78 7.82
N ILE A 218 -12.96 8.21 7.65
CA ILE A 218 -13.89 7.69 6.64
C ILE A 218 -14.08 8.75 5.56
N LEU A 219 -13.13 8.78 4.63
CA LEU A 219 -13.09 9.80 3.59
C LEU A 219 -14.16 9.53 2.53
N SER A 220 -14.83 10.58 2.07
CA SER A 220 -15.96 10.48 1.14
C SER A 220 -15.97 11.64 0.13
N THR A 221 -16.19 11.32 -1.14
CA THR A 221 -16.50 12.34 -2.17
C THR A 221 -18.01 12.49 -2.41
N LYS A 222 -18.84 11.64 -1.79
CA LYS A 222 -20.30 11.62 -1.97
C LYS A 222 -21.03 12.53 -0.98
N HIS A 223 -20.53 12.58 0.25
CA HIS A 223 -21.18 13.25 1.37
C HIS A 223 -20.11 13.90 2.22
N SER A 224 -20.00 15.23 2.14
CA SER A 224 -19.03 15.98 2.94
C SER A 224 -19.29 17.48 2.80
N TYR A 225 -20.44 17.91 3.32
CA TYR A 225 -20.65 19.31 3.67
C TYR A 225 -21.09 19.39 5.13
N GLY A 226 -20.30 20.12 5.94
CA GLY A 226 -20.71 20.64 7.25
C GLY A 226 -20.13 20.00 8.51
N TYR A 227 -19.51 18.81 8.45
CA TYR A 227 -19.01 18.12 9.65
C TYR A 227 -17.61 17.51 9.45
N ASP A 228 -16.70 17.79 10.39
CA ASP A 228 -15.36 17.16 10.47
C ASP A 228 -15.38 15.79 11.14
N ILE A 229 -16.41 15.56 11.96
CA ILE A 229 -16.61 14.36 12.76
C ILE A 229 -18.05 13.93 12.51
N ASP A 230 -18.25 12.66 12.22
CA ASP A 230 -19.59 12.09 12.12
C ASP A 230 -20.28 12.21 13.50
N PRO A 231 -21.40 12.95 13.61
CA PRO A 231 -22.05 13.18 14.90
C PRO A 231 -22.68 11.91 15.50
N ILE A 232 -22.86 10.85 14.71
CA ILE A 232 -23.45 9.57 15.12
C ILE A 232 -22.35 8.58 15.50
N THR A 233 -21.32 8.43 14.67
CA THR A 233 -20.26 7.42 14.89
C THR A 233 -19.05 7.96 15.64
N GLY A 234 -18.85 9.30 15.67
CA GLY A 234 -17.65 9.94 16.21
C GLY A 234 -16.41 9.78 15.33
N GLU A 235 -16.56 9.23 14.12
CA GLU A 235 -15.46 8.98 13.20
C GLU A 235 -15.05 10.25 12.45
N LEU A 236 -13.77 10.36 12.09
CA LEU A 236 -13.22 11.53 11.41
C LEU A 236 -13.62 11.49 9.93
N LEU A 237 -14.19 12.57 9.42
CA LEU A 237 -14.68 12.63 8.04
C LEU A 237 -13.68 13.28 7.08
N ARG A 238 -12.74 14.08 7.62
CA ARG A 238 -11.71 14.78 6.83
C ARG A 238 -10.31 14.58 7.41
N TYR A 239 -9.33 14.46 6.52
CA TYR A 239 -7.92 14.30 6.88
C TYR A 239 -7.24 15.67 7.05
N PRO A 240 -6.51 15.93 8.15
CA PRO A 240 -5.83 17.21 8.33
C PRO A 240 -4.58 17.34 7.47
N ILE A 241 -4.42 18.49 6.82
CA ILE A 241 -3.19 18.87 6.10
C ILE A 241 -2.78 20.30 6.46
N GLN A 242 -1.48 20.57 6.42
CA GLN A 242 -0.95 21.91 6.62
C GLN A 242 -1.16 22.78 5.38
N PHE A 243 -1.31 24.09 5.57
CA PHE A 243 -1.39 25.03 4.44
C PHE A 243 -0.10 25.01 3.59
N GLU A 244 1.06 24.86 4.23
CA GLU A 244 2.35 24.82 3.54
C GLU A 244 2.46 23.64 2.56
N GLU A 245 1.79 22.52 2.86
CA GLU A 245 1.75 21.35 1.98
C GLU A 245 1.03 21.64 0.66
N ILE A 246 -0.07 22.42 0.70
CA ILE A 246 -0.79 22.83 -0.51
C ILE A 246 -0.12 23.99 -1.25
N LEU A 247 0.99 24.52 -0.74
CA LEU A 247 1.88 25.41 -1.51
C LEU A 247 2.91 24.62 -2.34
N ASN A 248 2.95 23.29 -2.25
CA ASN A 248 3.86 22.49 -3.05
C ASN A 248 3.35 22.33 -4.49
N PRO A 249 4.06 22.83 -5.52
CA PRO A 249 3.67 22.67 -6.93
C PRO A 249 3.60 21.23 -7.39
N ASP A 250 4.41 20.36 -6.81
CA ASP A 250 4.42 18.96 -7.18
C ASP A 250 3.13 18.26 -6.72
N TYR A 251 2.49 18.72 -5.65
CA TYR A 251 1.23 18.14 -5.19
C TYR A 251 0.10 18.49 -6.15
N TRP A 252 0.02 19.75 -6.55
CA TRP A 252 -0.94 20.18 -7.56
C TRP A 252 -0.68 19.54 -8.92
N ALA A 253 0.57 19.22 -9.24
CA ALA A 253 0.88 18.46 -10.44
C ALA A 253 0.31 17.03 -10.40
N ILE A 254 0.34 16.36 -9.24
CA ILE A 254 -0.31 15.06 -9.04
C ILE A 254 -1.83 15.22 -9.11
N ILE A 255 -2.36 16.13 -8.30
CA ILE A 255 -3.79 16.38 -8.14
C ILE A 255 -4.42 16.70 -9.48
N LEU A 256 -3.76 17.48 -10.33
CA LEU A 256 -4.32 17.94 -11.59
C LEU A 256 -3.71 17.24 -12.81
N GLU A 257 -2.94 16.14 -12.62
CA GLU A 257 -2.29 15.42 -13.73
C GLU A 257 -1.57 16.37 -14.70
N ALA A 258 -0.75 17.26 -14.13
CA ALA A 258 -0.16 18.35 -14.87
C ALA A 258 1.05 17.91 -15.69
N THR A 259 1.08 18.28 -16.96
CA THR A 259 2.22 18.03 -17.84
C THR A 259 3.47 18.80 -17.41
N GLU A 260 4.62 18.13 -17.50
CA GLU A 260 5.92 18.67 -17.04
C GLU A 260 6.31 19.99 -17.74
N LYS A 261 6.18 20.03 -19.06
CA LYS A 261 6.76 21.11 -19.87
C LYS A 261 5.96 22.41 -19.84
N THR A 262 4.64 22.34 -19.70
CA THR A 262 3.75 23.51 -19.87
C THR A 262 2.90 23.80 -18.64
N GLN A 263 2.24 22.78 -18.08
CA GLN A 263 1.31 22.97 -16.96
C GLN A 263 2.03 23.14 -15.62
N LYS A 264 3.10 22.38 -15.33
CA LYS A 264 3.85 22.56 -14.06
C LYS A 264 4.47 23.96 -13.90
N PRO A 265 5.11 24.58 -14.92
CA PRO A 265 5.58 25.96 -14.81
C PRO A 265 4.45 26.96 -14.53
N PHE A 266 3.28 26.77 -15.14
CA PHE A 266 2.09 27.58 -14.88
C PHE A 266 1.58 27.41 -13.45
N LEU A 267 1.52 26.17 -12.94
CA LEU A 267 1.17 25.88 -11.54
C LEU A 267 2.13 26.54 -10.55
N LYS A 268 3.44 26.47 -10.80
CA LYS A 268 4.46 27.16 -9.96
C LYS A 268 4.21 28.66 -9.85
N ARG A 269 3.76 29.32 -10.92
CA ARG A 269 3.40 30.75 -10.90
C ARG A 269 2.04 31.00 -10.24
N THR A 270 1.08 30.10 -10.45
CA THR A 270 -0.24 30.14 -9.80
C THR A 270 -0.12 30.03 -8.29
N ILE A 271 0.71 29.12 -7.79
CA ILE A 271 0.92 28.93 -6.34
C ILE A 271 1.50 30.18 -5.69
N LYS A 272 2.41 30.89 -6.36
CA LYS A 272 2.90 32.18 -5.87
C LYS A 272 1.79 33.22 -5.76
N LEU A 273 0.82 33.22 -6.68
CA LEU A 273 -0.36 34.07 -6.58
C LEU A 273 -1.26 33.61 -5.42
N PHE A 274 -1.58 32.32 -5.35
CA PHE A 274 -2.38 31.72 -4.29
C PHE A 274 -1.84 32.07 -2.90
N GLN A 275 -0.53 31.94 -2.69
CA GLN A 275 0.13 32.34 -1.44
C GLN A 275 -0.10 33.82 -1.12
N ARG A 276 0.07 34.72 -2.11
CA ARG A 276 -0.16 36.17 -1.90
C ARG A 276 -1.63 36.49 -1.61
N ILE A 277 -2.58 35.75 -2.19
CA ILE A 277 -4.01 35.90 -1.89
C ILE A 277 -4.27 35.50 -0.44
N TYR A 278 -3.79 34.33 -0.02
CA TYR A 278 -3.95 33.82 1.33
C TYR A 278 -3.39 34.78 2.40
N GLU A 279 -2.21 35.35 2.14
CA GLU A 279 -1.57 36.31 3.03
C GLU A 279 -2.14 37.74 2.92
N LYS A 280 -3.22 37.93 2.14
CA LYS A 280 -3.84 39.24 1.85
C LYS A 280 -2.88 40.28 1.28
N ARG A 281 -1.87 39.84 0.53
CA ARG A 281 -0.85 40.67 -0.14
C ARG A 281 -1.17 40.99 -1.59
N GLU A 282 -2.04 40.21 -2.23
CA GLU A 282 -2.47 40.46 -3.62
C GLU A 282 -3.56 41.52 -3.65
N VAL A 283 -3.34 42.64 -4.35
CA VAL A 283 -4.29 43.75 -4.41
C VAL A 283 -5.15 43.66 -5.68
N PHE A 284 -6.45 43.53 -5.49
CA PHE A 284 -7.45 43.51 -6.57
C PHE A 284 -8.11 44.89 -6.75
N SER A 285 -8.44 45.25 -7.99
CA SER A 285 -9.18 46.48 -8.29
C SER A 285 -10.04 46.31 -9.54
N ILE A 286 -11.13 47.07 -9.61
CA ILE A 286 -12.01 47.12 -10.79
C ILE A 286 -11.23 47.56 -12.03
N ASP A 287 -10.29 48.49 -11.90
CA ASP A 287 -9.43 48.93 -12.99
C ASP A 287 -8.62 47.77 -13.59
N LYS A 288 -7.99 46.94 -12.74
CA LYS A 288 -7.27 45.75 -13.19
C LYS A 288 -8.19 44.73 -13.86
N LEU A 289 -9.41 44.55 -13.35
CA LEU A 289 -10.39 43.64 -13.95
C LEU A 289 -10.85 44.13 -15.34
N CYS A 290 -11.13 45.43 -15.48
CA CYS A 290 -11.51 46.03 -16.77
C CYS A 290 -10.37 45.92 -17.79
N GLU A 291 -9.12 46.16 -17.38
CA GLU A 291 -7.96 45.93 -18.24
C GLU A 291 -7.83 44.46 -18.66
N LEU A 292 -8.05 43.53 -17.74
CA LEU A 292 -7.97 42.10 -18.01
C LEU A 292 -9.05 41.65 -19.00
N ILE A 293 -10.30 42.11 -18.83
CA ILE A 293 -11.40 41.90 -19.79
C ILE A 293 -10.95 42.30 -21.18
N LEU A 294 -10.49 43.54 -21.36
CA LEU A 294 -10.15 44.07 -22.68
C LEU A 294 -9.05 43.27 -23.36
N ARG A 295 -7.97 42.99 -22.62
CA ARG A 295 -6.82 42.28 -23.17
C ARG A 295 -7.17 40.85 -23.56
N THR A 296 -7.98 40.16 -22.76
CA THR A 296 -8.36 38.78 -23.04
C THR A 296 -9.35 38.71 -24.20
N GLN A 297 -10.39 39.54 -24.20
CA GLN A 297 -11.46 39.50 -25.19
C GLN A 297 -11.03 40.00 -26.57
N ALA A 298 -10.04 40.90 -26.64
CA ALA A 298 -9.40 41.27 -27.91
C ALA A 298 -8.71 40.08 -28.61
N LYS A 299 -8.43 39.00 -27.88
CA LYS A 299 -7.69 37.84 -28.39
C LYS A 299 -8.51 36.54 -28.36
N TYR A 300 -9.34 36.38 -27.35
CA TYR A 300 -10.12 35.18 -27.05
C TYR A 300 -11.54 35.57 -26.58
N PRO A 301 -12.41 36.03 -27.50
CA PRO A 301 -13.76 36.47 -27.17
C PRO A 301 -14.61 35.38 -26.51
N GLU A 302 -14.35 34.13 -26.87
CA GLU A 302 -15.04 32.96 -26.36
C GLU A 302 -14.72 32.66 -24.89
N LEU A 303 -13.66 33.25 -24.33
CA LEU A 303 -13.36 33.06 -22.92
C LEU A 303 -14.31 33.83 -22.02
N LYS A 304 -15.14 34.77 -22.51
CA LYS A 304 -16.02 35.59 -21.65
C LYS A 304 -16.85 34.74 -20.69
N TYR A 305 -17.34 33.59 -21.15
CA TYR A 305 -18.16 32.66 -20.39
C TYR A 305 -17.43 31.95 -19.22
N THR A 306 -16.10 32.08 -19.14
CA THR A 306 -15.30 31.53 -18.02
C THR A 306 -14.92 32.59 -16.98
N MET A 307 -15.42 33.82 -17.14
CA MET A 307 -15.20 34.92 -16.18
C MET A 307 -16.21 34.90 -15.03
N GLY A 308 -17.40 34.35 -15.22
CA GLY A 308 -18.52 34.41 -14.27
C GLY A 308 -18.06 34.14 -12.83
N ASP A 309 -17.41 32.99 -12.60
CA ASP A 309 -16.90 32.59 -11.30
C ASP A 309 -15.95 33.61 -10.64
N ILE A 310 -15.12 34.30 -11.43
CA ILE A 310 -14.19 35.33 -10.92
C ILE A 310 -14.98 36.56 -10.46
N PHE A 311 -15.97 37.00 -11.25
CA PHE A 311 -16.80 38.15 -10.89
C PHE A 311 -17.73 37.81 -9.73
N GLU A 312 -18.31 36.61 -9.71
CA GLU A 312 -19.12 36.11 -8.62
C GLU A 312 -18.32 36.08 -7.31
N ALA A 313 -17.07 35.61 -7.34
CA ALA A 313 -16.18 35.63 -6.18
C ALA A 313 -15.84 37.05 -5.66
N PHE A 314 -16.02 38.08 -6.49
CA PHE A 314 -15.86 39.50 -6.11
C PHE A 314 -17.19 40.20 -5.81
N GLY A 315 -18.31 39.47 -5.73
CA GLY A 315 -19.64 40.05 -5.52
C GLY A 315 -20.16 40.85 -6.72
N LEU A 316 -19.60 40.64 -7.91
CA LEU A 316 -19.91 41.36 -9.15
C LEU A 316 -20.70 40.52 -10.16
N GLY A 317 -21.40 39.47 -9.71
CA GLY A 317 -22.17 38.57 -10.60
C GLY A 317 -23.20 39.31 -11.45
N GLU A 318 -24.05 40.15 -10.83
CA GLU A 318 -25.06 40.92 -11.58
C GLU A 318 -24.45 41.92 -12.58
N ASP A 319 -23.29 42.49 -12.25
CA ASP A 319 -22.59 43.41 -13.14
C ASP A 319 -21.94 42.67 -14.31
N PHE A 320 -21.50 41.43 -14.07
CA PHE A 320 -21.01 40.55 -15.13
C PHE A 320 -22.13 40.17 -16.11
N ASP A 321 -23.33 39.85 -15.63
CA ASP A 321 -24.49 39.56 -16.49
C ASP A 321 -24.81 40.76 -17.40
N LYS A 322 -24.83 41.98 -16.83
CA LYS A 322 -25.01 43.22 -17.61
C LYS A 322 -23.92 43.42 -18.65
N PHE A 323 -22.66 43.13 -18.29
CA PHE A 323 -21.54 43.20 -19.22
C PHE A 323 -21.72 42.24 -20.40
N GLU A 324 -22.12 41.00 -20.12
CA GLU A 324 -22.32 39.97 -21.13
C GLU A 324 -23.42 40.35 -22.13
N ASP A 325 -24.51 40.95 -21.64
CA ASP A 325 -25.65 41.41 -22.45
C ASP A 325 -25.33 42.66 -23.26
N THR A 326 -24.53 43.58 -22.70
CA THR A 326 -24.35 44.92 -23.27
C THR A 326 -23.15 45.02 -24.22
N PHE A 327 -22.08 44.24 -23.95
CA PHE A 327 -20.83 44.33 -24.69
C PHE A 327 -20.67 43.13 -25.63
N HIS A 328 -20.45 43.43 -26.90
CA HIS A 328 -20.22 42.44 -27.94
C HIS A 328 -18.85 42.65 -28.58
N TYR A 329 -18.22 41.56 -29.02
CA TYR A 329 -16.93 41.62 -29.67
C TYR A 329 -17.08 41.39 -31.18
N ASN A 330 -16.53 42.29 -32.00
CA ASN A 330 -16.48 42.13 -33.43
C ASN A 330 -15.12 41.54 -33.85
N GLY A 331 -15.13 40.29 -34.33
CA GLY A 331 -13.92 39.57 -34.74
C GLY A 331 -13.21 40.14 -35.96
N GLN A 332 -13.90 40.90 -36.82
CA GLN A 332 -13.31 41.52 -38.00
C GLN A 332 -12.58 42.82 -37.65
N THR A 333 -13.22 43.68 -36.85
CA THR A 333 -12.63 44.97 -36.45
C THR A 333 -11.73 44.86 -35.22
N ARG A 334 -11.75 43.71 -34.55
CA ARG A 334 -11.05 43.44 -33.27
C ARG A 334 -11.37 44.45 -32.18
N GLN A 335 -12.60 44.94 -32.18
CA GLN A 335 -13.06 45.96 -31.25
C GLN A 335 -14.33 45.48 -30.55
N PHE A 336 -14.43 45.86 -29.30
CA PHE A 336 -15.70 45.83 -28.59
C PHE A 336 -16.64 46.90 -29.13
N TYR A 337 -17.91 46.55 -29.13
CA TYR A 337 -19.00 47.47 -29.39
C TYR A 337 -20.18 47.21 -28.46
N THR A 338 -20.95 48.25 -28.19
CA THR A 338 -22.26 48.14 -27.53
C THR A 338 -23.36 48.04 -28.59
N GLY A 339 -24.54 47.53 -28.23
CA GLY A 339 -25.71 47.47 -29.12
C GLY A 339 -26.12 48.81 -29.76
N THR A 340 -25.58 49.94 -29.27
CA THR A 340 -25.74 51.30 -29.84
C THR A 340 -24.75 51.65 -30.95
N GLY A 341 -23.86 50.73 -31.37
CA GLY A 341 -22.93 50.95 -32.49
C GLY A 341 -21.66 51.73 -32.14
N THR A 342 -21.33 51.87 -30.86
CA THR A 342 -20.11 52.55 -30.38
C THR A 342 -18.92 51.58 -30.43
N TYR A 343 -17.88 51.89 -31.22
CA TYR A 343 -16.68 51.06 -31.37
C TYR A 343 -15.48 51.65 -30.60
N GLY A 344 -14.50 50.80 -30.27
CA GLY A 344 -13.24 51.26 -29.65
C GLY A 344 -13.34 51.48 -28.14
N ILE A 345 -14.08 50.61 -27.47
CA ILE A 345 -14.31 50.64 -26.02
C ILE A 345 -13.00 50.40 -25.26
N ASP A 346 -12.68 51.31 -24.35
CA ASP A 346 -11.52 51.24 -23.45
C ASP A 346 -11.91 50.84 -22.01
N ALA A 347 -10.92 50.71 -21.12
CA ALA A 347 -11.14 50.19 -19.76
C ALA A 347 -12.05 51.13 -18.96
N ASN A 348 -11.91 52.43 -19.20
CA ASN A 348 -12.74 53.46 -18.58
C ASN A 348 -14.19 53.37 -19.03
N THR A 349 -14.42 53.09 -20.32
CA THR A 349 -15.76 52.92 -20.88
C THR A 349 -16.46 51.71 -20.26
N ILE A 350 -15.77 50.58 -20.08
CA ILE A 350 -16.33 49.42 -19.38
C ILE A 350 -16.63 49.79 -17.92
N LYS A 351 -15.68 50.42 -17.23
CA LYS A 351 -15.84 50.84 -15.83
C LYS A 351 -17.06 51.74 -15.63
N GLN A 352 -17.24 52.74 -16.49
CA GLN A 352 -18.34 53.70 -16.37
C GLN A 352 -19.71 53.10 -16.68
N ASN A 353 -19.79 52.17 -17.63
CA ASN A 353 -21.07 51.59 -18.05
C ASN A 353 -21.49 50.38 -17.20
N ILE A 354 -20.54 49.58 -16.74
CA ILE A 354 -20.81 48.33 -16.00
C ILE A 354 -20.58 48.49 -14.50
N PHE A 355 -19.55 49.25 -14.10
CA PHE A 355 -19.17 49.40 -12.69
C PHE A 355 -19.26 50.86 -12.18
N PRO A 356 -20.31 51.65 -12.50
CA PRO A 356 -20.36 53.07 -12.14
C PRO A 356 -20.37 53.30 -10.62
N THR A 357 -21.00 52.39 -9.88
CA THR A 357 -21.15 52.43 -8.42
C THR A 357 -20.76 51.13 -7.74
N SER A 358 -20.32 50.12 -8.50
CA SER A 358 -19.98 48.80 -7.98
C SER A 358 -18.72 48.87 -7.13
N THR A 359 -18.71 48.11 -6.03
CA THR A 359 -17.56 48.01 -5.14
C THR A 359 -17.08 46.57 -5.13
N LEU A 360 -15.78 46.37 -5.34
CA LEU A 360 -15.18 45.05 -5.26
C LEU A 360 -15.19 44.56 -3.82
N THR A 361 -15.50 43.27 -3.59
CA THR A 361 -15.38 42.63 -2.27
C THR A 361 -14.17 41.67 -2.20
N PRO A 362 -12.91 42.16 -2.26
CA PRO A 362 -11.74 41.29 -2.23
C PRO A 362 -11.62 40.48 -0.93
N ASP A 363 -12.25 40.92 0.16
CA ASP A 363 -12.36 40.14 1.40
C ASP A 363 -13.07 38.80 1.20
N ASP A 364 -14.04 38.71 0.29
CA ASP A 364 -14.73 37.44 0.00
C ASP A 364 -13.74 36.43 -0.60
N VAL A 365 -12.89 36.88 -1.53
CA VAL A 365 -11.80 36.07 -2.10
C VAL A 365 -10.77 35.67 -1.05
N TYR A 366 -10.37 36.60 -0.17
CA TYR A 366 -9.40 36.30 0.89
C TYR A 366 -9.94 35.32 1.95
N ASN A 367 -11.27 35.21 2.07
CA ASN A 367 -11.92 34.33 3.04
C ASN A 367 -12.44 33.02 2.42
N LEU A 368 -12.19 32.78 1.12
CA LEU A 368 -12.51 31.52 0.47
C LEU A 368 -11.82 30.33 1.16
N PRO A 369 -12.45 29.16 1.23
CA PRO A 369 -11.79 27.92 1.61
C PRO A 369 -10.55 27.67 0.75
N SER A 370 -9.48 27.08 1.33
CA SER A 370 -8.16 27.04 0.67
C SER A 370 -8.16 26.42 -0.73
N PHE A 371 -8.94 25.36 -0.96
CA PHE A 371 -9.04 24.73 -2.29
C PHE A 371 -9.84 25.59 -3.29
N LYS A 372 -10.90 26.29 -2.84
CA LYS A 372 -11.64 27.25 -3.66
C LYS A 372 -10.83 28.51 -3.96
N MET A 373 -10.03 28.97 -3.00
CA MET A 373 -9.08 30.07 -3.20
C MET A 373 -8.00 29.68 -4.21
N PHE A 374 -7.49 28.44 -4.18
CA PHE A 374 -6.58 27.95 -5.21
C PHE A 374 -7.25 27.88 -6.58
N GLU A 375 -8.47 27.35 -6.67
CA GLU A 375 -9.27 27.29 -7.90
C GLU A 375 -9.44 28.69 -8.51
N PHE A 376 -9.81 29.68 -7.68
CA PHE A 376 -9.86 31.08 -8.05
C PHE A 376 -8.50 31.58 -8.56
N ALA A 377 -7.41 31.33 -7.82
CA ALA A 377 -6.08 31.76 -8.22
C ALA A 377 -5.67 31.16 -9.57
N LEU A 378 -6.01 29.90 -9.84
CA LEU A 378 -5.73 29.21 -11.09
C LEU A 378 -6.48 29.84 -12.26
N LYS A 379 -7.79 30.08 -12.11
CA LYS A 379 -8.64 30.76 -13.11
C LYS A 379 -8.12 32.18 -13.36
N TYR A 380 -7.93 32.98 -12.31
CA TYR A 380 -7.41 34.34 -12.44
C TYR A 380 -6.03 34.40 -13.11
N LYS A 381 -5.12 33.49 -12.75
CA LYS A 381 -3.77 33.43 -13.33
C LYS A 381 -3.79 33.03 -14.80
N TYR A 382 -4.67 32.10 -15.19
CA TYR A 382 -4.85 31.70 -16.58
C TYR A 382 -5.24 32.89 -17.43
N TRP A 383 -6.20 33.68 -16.96
CA TRP A 383 -6.66 34.91 -17.62
C TRP A 383 -5.54 35.94 -17.77
N GLU A 384 -4.78 36.19 -16.71
CA GLU A 384 -3.65 37.12 -16.75
C GLU A 384 -2.64 36.71 -17.84
N GLU A 385 -2.28 35.43 -17.88
CA GLU A 385 -1.19 34.95 -18.74
C GLU A 385 -1.63 34.70 -20.18
N ILE A 386 -2.86 34.26 -20.43
CA ILE A 386 -3.37 34.09 -21.79
C ILE A 386 -3.54 35.43 -22.50
N SER A 387 -3.97 36.48 -21.77
CA SER A 387 -4.05 37.84 -22.30
C SER A 387 -2.68 38.38 -22.76
N ARG A 388 -1.59 37.90 -22.13
CA ARG A 388 -0.20 38.29 -22.41
C ARG A 388 0.54 37.33 -23.35
N ASN A 389 -0.12 36.30 -23.87
CA ASN A 389 0.48 35.24 -24.68
C ASN A 389 1.60 34.44 -23.97
N TYR A 390 1.60 34.39 -22.64
CA TYR A 390 2.55 33.56 -21.89
C TYR A 390 2.16 32.07 -21.87
N VAL A 391 0.87 31.79 -22.07
CA VAL A 391 0.31 30.44 -22.17
C VAL A 391 -0.64 30.34 -23.36
N THR A 392 -0.89 29.11 -23.82
CA THR A 392 -1.88 28.82 -24.86
C THR A 392 -3.09 28.10 -24.26
N LYS A 393 -4.27 28.34 -24.84
CA LYS A 393 -5.54 27.71 -24.41
C LYS A 393 -5.46 26.19 -24.46
N GLU A 394 -4.96 25.63 -25.55
CA GLU A 394 -4.84 24.18 -25.78
C GLU A 394 -4.03 23.47 -24.70
N HIS A 395 -3.03 24.14 -24.12
CA HIS A 395 -2.18 23.55 -23.10
C HIS A 395 -2.73 23.68 -21.68
N ILE A 396 -3.45 24.77 -21.34
CA ILE A 396 -3.89 25.02 -19.95
C ILE A 396 -5.37 24.70 -19.72
N ALA A 397 -6.25 24.83 -20.71
CA ALA A 397 -7.67 24.56 -20.54
C ALA A 397 -7.98 23.15 -19.98
N PRO A 398 -7.29 22.06 -20.38
CA PRO A 398 -7.50 20.75 -19.77
C PRO A 398 -7.15 20.69 -18.28
N LEU A 399 -6.19 21.51 -17.82
CA LEU A 399 -5.81 21.60 -16.41
C LEU A 399 -6.93 22.26 -15.59
N LEU A 400 -7.54 23.33 -16.11
CA LEU A 400 -8.65 24.04 -15.48
C LEU A 400 -9.87 23.14 -15.31
N ALA A 401 -10.26 22.43 -16.37
CA ALA A 401 -11.40 21.52 -16.33
C ALA A 401 -11.24 20.39 -15.29
N ARG A 402 -10.01 19.94 -15.04
CA ARG A 402 -9.72 18.99 -13.94
C ARG A 402 -9.80 19.68 -12.58
N ALA A 403 -9.37 20.93 -12.46
CA ALA A 403 -9.39 21.67 -11.20
C ALA A 403 -10.82 21.91 -10.69
N ASP A 404 -11.78 22.22 -11.59
CA ASP A 404 -13.17 22.52 -11.21
C ASP A 404 -13.79 21.43 -10.32
N ASN A 405 -13.65 20.16 -10.72
CA ASN A 405 -14.18 19.03 -9.94
C ASN A 405 -13.26 18.62 -8.80
N ARG A 406 -11.93 18.60 -9.03
CA ARG A 406 -10.98 18.06 -8.03
C ARG A 406 -10.84 18.97 -6.82
N CYS A 407 -10.94 20.28 -6.95
CA CYS A 407 -10.85 21.19 -5.80
C CYS A 407 -12.04 20.99 -4.84
N GLU A 408 -13.25 20.81 -5.38
CA GLU A 408 -14.45 20.50 -4.57
C GLU A 408 -14.30 19.14 -3.86
N GLU A 409 -13.78 18.13 -4.56
CA GLU A 409 -13.54 16.80 -3.99
C GLU A 409 -12.45 16.80 -2.90
N LEU A 410 -11.44 17.66 -3.02
CA LEU A 410 -10.41 17.82 -2.01
C LEU A 410 -10.96 18.52 -0.75
N GLU A 411 -11.84 19.51 -0.90
CA GLU A 411 -12.48 20.20 0.23
C GLU A 411 -13.38 19.27 1.06
N LYS A 412 -13.97 18.28 0.38
CA LYS A 412 -14.75 17.19 0.95
C LYS A 412 -13.91 16.21 1.78
N VAL A 413 -12.62 16.08 1.47
CA VAL A 413 -11.75 15.01 2.00
C VAL A 413 -10.69 15.56 2.97
N PHE A 414 -10.21 16.78 2.76
CA PHE A 414 -9.16 17.39 3.54
C PHE A 414 -9.68 18.58 4.35
N ILE A 415 -9.10 18.76 5.54
CA ILE A 415 -9.20 19.98 6.32
C ILE A 415 -7.84 20.65 6.35
N VAL A 416 -7.77 21.87 5.81
CA VAL A 416 -6.54 22.67 5.81
C VAL A 416 -6.45 23.43 7.13
N VAL A 417 -5.32 23.28 7.82
CA VAL A 417 -5.07 23.91 9.12
C VAL A 417 -3.74 24.65 9.12
N ASP A 418 -3.63 25.67 9.98
CA ASP A 418 -2.36 26.34 10.23
C ASP A 418 -1.36 25.42 10.97
N GLU A 419 -0.08 25.78 10.93
CA GLU A 419 1.01 25.01 11.53
C GLU A 419 0.82 24.74 13.03
N LYS A 420 0.29 25.71 13.79
CA LYS A 420 0.09 25.59 15.24
C LYS A 420 -1.01 24.58 15.53
N THR A 421 -2.16 24.74 14.88
CA THR A 421 -3.31 23.84 14.98
C THR A 421 -2.93 22.42 14.57
N TYR A 422 -2.14 22.26 13.50
CA TYR A 422 -1.64 20.96 13.07
C TYR A 422 -0.76 20.30 14.14
N LYS A 423 0.21 21.05 14.70
CA LYS A 423 1.10 20.55 15.77
C LYS A 423 0.33 20.16 17.03
N GLU A 424 -0.74 20.87 17.36
CA GLU A 424 -1.63 20.52 18.48
C GLU A 424 -2.38 19.22 18.20
N ARG A 425 -2.96 19.06 16.99
CA ARG A 425 -3.62 17.82 16.58
C ARG A 425 -2.68 16.62 16.63
N LEU A 426 -1.44 16.76 16.16
CA LEU A 426 -0.42 15.71 16.19
C LEU A 426 -0.09 15.22 17.62
N LYS A 427 -0.23 16.07 18.64
CA LYS A 427 0.03 15.67 20.04
C LYS A 427 -1.07 14.80 20.62
N SER A 428 -2.32 15.02 20.20
CA SER A 428 -3.48 14.22 20.62
C SER A 428 -3.74 13.02 19.72
N GLN A 429 -3.09 12.96 18.56
CA GLN A 429 -3.30 11.93 17.56
C GLN A 429 -2.81 10.57 18.04
N SER A 430 -3.60 9.53 17.77
CA SER A 430 -3.16 8.16 17.96
C SER A 430 -1.96 7.85 17.07
N ASN A 431 -1.10 6.95 17.51
CA ASN A 431 0.04 6.51 16.72
C ASN A 431 -0.36 5.52 15.61
N VAL A 432 -1.63 5.11 15.56
CA VAL A 432 -2.22 4.28 14.51
C VAL A 432 -3.36 5.06 13.85
N GLU A 433 -3.34 5.15 12.53
CA GLU A 433 -4.42 5.73 11.74
C GLU A 433 -4.96 4.68 10.76
N VAL A 434 -6.27 4.60 10.63
CA VAL A 434 -6.96 3.82 9.60
C VAL A 434 -7.70 4.80 8.69
N ILE A 435 -7.28 4.88 7.44
CA ILE A 435 -7.85 5.78 6.44
C ILE A 435 -8.65 4.95 5.45
N SER A 436 -9.97 4.95 5.63
CA SER A 436 -10.89 4.32 4.69
C SER A 436 -11.09 5.19 3.46
N LEU A 437 -10.83 4.57 2.30
CA LEU A 437 -10.98 5.16 0.98
C LEU A 437 -12.24 4.65 0.27
N LEU A 438 -13.02 3.78 0.92
CA LEU A 438 -14.16 3.05 0.34
C LEU A 438 -15.11 3.98 -0.43
N ASN A 439 -15.43 5.14 0.15
CA ASN A 439 -16.42 6.09 -0.35
C ASN A 439 -15.85 7.19 -1.26
N LEU A 440 -14.58 7.08 -1.66
CA LEU A 440 -13.98 7.96 -2.65
C LEU A 440 -14.33 7.52 -4.07
N ASN A 441 -14.41 8.47 -5.00
CA ASN A 441 -14.47 8.17 -6.43
C ASN A 441 -13.14 7.55 -6.92
N ILE A 442 -13.13 7.04 -8.16
CA ILE A 442 -11.97 6.32 -8.71
C ILE A 442 -10.71 7.21 -8.80
N ALA A 443 -10.85 8.50 -9.12
CA ALA A 443 -9.71 9.42 -9.23
C ALA A 443 -9.11 9.69 -7.84
N MET A 444 -9.93 10.02 -6.85
CA MET A 444 -9.51 10.32 -5.48
C MET A 444 -8.99 9.11 -4.74
N LYS A 445 -9.49 7.89 -5.03
CA LYS A 445 -8.90 6.64 -4.52
C LYS A 445 -7.41 6.49 -4.89
N LYS A 446 -6.94 7.16 -5.94
CA LYS A 446 -5.53 7.14 -6.35
C LYS A 446 -4.77 8.34 -5.80
N ILE A 447 -5.34 9.54 -5.92
CA ILE A 447 -4.70 10.80 -5.57
C ILE A 447 -4.51 10.96 -4.05
N ILE A 448 -5.56 10.70 -3.26
CA ILE A 448 -5.55 10.96 -1.81
C ILE A 448 -4.48 10.15 -1.08
N PRO A 449 -4.35 8.82 -1.29
CA PRO A 449 -3.31 8.04 -0.62
C PRO A 449 -1.90 8.49 -0.99
N MET A 450 -1.69 8.88 -2.26
CA MET A 450 -0.40 9.40 -2.72
C MET A 450 -0.01 10.69 -2.00
N ILE A 451 -0.93 11.64 -1.89
CA ILE A 451 -0.69 12.92 -1.19
C ILE A 451 -0.35 12.64 0.26
N ILE A 452 -1.16 11.85 0.96
CA ILE A 452 -0.95 11.55 2.38
C ILE A 452 0.42 10.87 2.58
N CYS A 453 0.73 9.83 1.81
CA CYS A 453 2.04 9.16 1.90
C CYS A 453 3.20 10.11 1.63
N LYS A 454 3.09 10.96 0.60
CA LYS A 454 4.14 11.90 0.24
C LYS A 454 4.36 12.97 1.31
N THR A 455 3.29 13.55 1.84
CA THR A 455 3.31 14.48 2.98
C THR A 455 3.99 13.85 4.18
N LYS A 456 3.52 12.68 4.63
CA LYS A 456 4.09 12.02 5.81
C LYS A 456 5.54 11.60 5.61
N TYR A 457 5.92 11.23 4.38
CA TYR A 457 7.31 10.93 4.05
C TYR A 457 8.20 12.18 4.10
N ALA A 458 7.74 13.31 3.54
CA ALA A 458 8.45 14.58 3.57
C ALA A 458 8.63 15.09 5.01
N GLU A 459 7.56 15.13 5.81
CA GLU A 459 7.59 15.46 7.24
C GLU A 459 8.63 14.61 7.98
N LYS A 460 8.66 13.30 7.68
CA LYS A 460 9.61 12.37 8.29
C LYS A 460 11.06 12.64 7.91
N LYS A 461 11.31 12.96 6.63
CA LYS A 461 12.64 13.29 6.09
C LYS A 461 13.19 14.57 6.75
N GLU A 462 12.33 15.55 6.98
CA GLU A 462 12.68 16.78 7.71
C GLU A 462 12.91 16.51 9.19
N ALA A 463 12.00 15.78 9.85
CA ALA A 463 12.10 15.46 11.27
C ALA A 463 13.35 14.64 11.62
N LYS A 464 13.85 13.80 10.72
CA LYS A 464 15.08 13.03 10.97
C LYS A 464 16.31 13.92 11.19
N LYS A 465 16.30 15.17 10.72
CA LYS A 465 17.36 16.14 11.03
C LYS A 465 17.44 16.45 12.53
N THR A 466 16.38 16.18 13.29
CA THR A 466 16.25 16.51 14.72
C THR A 466 15.92 15.31 15.62
N LEU A 467 15.19 14.30 15.13
CA LEU A 467 14.74 13.10 15.86
C LEU A 467 15.28 11.83 15.21
N LEU A 468 16.28 11.21 15.84
CA LEU A 468 16.98 10.03 15.31
C LEU A 468 16.21 8.70 15.46
N ASN A 469 15.23 8.62 16.35
CA ASN A 469 14.66 7.34 16.84
C ASN A 469 13.14 7.21 16.70
N SER A 470 12.56 7.62 15.58
CA SER A 470 11.14 7.37 15.28
C SER A 470 10.96 6.52 14.03
N THR A 471 9.81 5.88 13.85
CA THR A 471 9.46 5.06 12.67
C THR A 471 8.12 5.48 12.07
N LEU A 472 7.96 5.26 10.76
CA LEU A 472 6.73 5.50 10.01
C LEU A 472 6.44 4.28 9.14
N HIS A 473 5.25 3.70 9.26
CA HIS A 473 4.84 2.48 8.57
C HIS A 473 3.64 2.79 7.70
N PHE A 474 3.82 2.73 6.38
CA PHE A 474 2.71 2.74 5.43
C PHE A 474 2.25 1.31 5.20
N ILE A 475 0.98 1.04 5.47
CA ILE A 475 0.35 -0.27 5.28
C ILE A 475 -0.76 -0.08 4.26
N VAL A 476 -0.54 -0.56 3.05
CA VAL A 476 -1.42 -0.32 1.90
C VAL A 476 -2.10 -1.62 1.53
N ASP A 477 -3.41 -1.69 1.75
CA ASP A 477 -4.21 -2.77 1.17
C ASP A 477 -4.56 -2.48 -0.29
N GLU A 478 -4.82 -3.54 -1.07
CA GLU A 478 -5.12 -3.46 -2.50
C GLU A 478 -4.15 -2.55 -3.28
N ALA A 479 -2.86 -2.67 -2.97
CA ALA A 479 -1.81 -1.75 -3.39
C ALA A 479 -1.65 -1.62 -4.91
N HIS A 480 -2.14 -2.58 -5.70
CA HIS A 480 -2.20 -2.46 -7.17
C HIS A 480 -3.02 -1.25 -7.64
N ASN A 481 -3.96 -0.74 -6.83
CA ASN A 481 -4.69 0.49 -7.17
C ASN A 481 -3.76 1.72 -7.30
N ILE A 482 -2.64 1.76 -6.58
CA ILE A 482 -1.70 2.89 -6.57
C ILE A 482 -0.29 2.53 -7.07
N LEU A 483 0.08 1.25 -7.14
CA LEU A 483 1.42 0.81 -7.54
C LEU A 483 1.44 0.05 -8.89
N SER A 484 0.33 0.03 -9.63
CA SER A 484 0.26 -0.73 -10.89
C SER A 484 1.06 -0.08 -12.02
N ASP A 485 1.87 -0.88 -12.71
CA ASP A 485 2.64 -0.49 -13.90
C ASP A 485 1.89 -0.76 -15.22
N MET A 486 0.62 -1.20 -15.16
CA MET A 486 -0.17 -1.61 -16.33
C MET A 486 -1.39 -0.72 -16.59
N SER A 487 -1.52 0.43 -15.90
CA SER A 487 -2.64 1.35 -16.10
C SER A 487 -2.57 2.07 -17.46
N THR A 488 -3.39 1.66 -18.42
CA THR A 488 -3.52 2.30 -19.74
C THR A 488 -4.45 3.51 -19.78
N ARG A 489 -5.11 3.83 -18.66
CA ARG A 489 -6.12 4.89 -18.56
C ARG A 489 -5.56 6.24 -18.12
N GLU A 490 -4.27 6.32 -17.85
CA GLU A 490 -3.58 7.49 -17.31
C GLU A 490 -2.53 7.96 -18.30
N SER A 491 -2.13 9.24 -18.21
CA SER A 491 -0.95 9.69 -18.94
C SER A 491 0.30 8.97 -18.41
N GLU A 492 1.22 8.62 -19.31
CA GLU A 492 2.51 8.02 -18.94
C GLU A 492 3.26 8.88 -17.91
N GLU A 493 3.26 10.21 -18.10
CA GLU A 493 3.90 11.16 -17.17
C GLU A 493 3.35 11.09 -15.73
N TRP A 494 2.03 10.90 -15.56
CA TRP A 494 1.44 10.81 -14.22
C TRP A 494 1.76 9.46 -13.57
N LYS A 495 1.74 8.41 -14.38
CA LYS A 495 2.07 7.05 -13.95
C LYS A 495 3.52 6.97 -13.46
N ASP A 496 4.46 7.53 -14.22
CA ASP A 496 5.88 7.60 -13.85
C ASP A 496 6.06 8.32 -12.52
N TYR A 497 5.45 9.50 -12.38
CA TYR A 497 5.53 10.27 -11.14
C TYR A 497 5.03 9.49 -9.90
N ARG A 498 3.91 8.78 -10.04
CA ARG A 498 3.33 7.97 -8.97
C ARG A 498 4.27 6.86 -8.54
N LEU A 499 4.83 6.14 -9.51
CA LEU A 499 5.77 5.05 -9.25
C LEU A 499 7.07 5.59 -8.64
N GLU A 500 7.64 6.68 -9.18
CA GLU A 500 8.83 7.33 -8.66
C GLU A 500 8.71 7.66 -7.15
N SER A 501 7.55 8.17 -6.72
CA SER A 501 7.32 8.52 -5.32
C SER A 501 7.41 7.30 -4.39
N PHE A 502 6.76 6.18 -4.75
CA PHE A 502 6.82 4.96 -3.95
C PHE A 502 8.14 4.21 -4.10
N GLU A 503 8.79 4.32 -5.27
CA GLU A 503 10.14 3.80 -5.48
C GLU A 503 11.19 4.54 -4.64
N GLU A 504 11.07 5.86 -4.45
CA GLU A 504 11.91 6.60 -3.50
C GLU A 504 11.71 6.06 -2.08
N ILE A 505 10.45 5.89 -1.64
CA ILE A 505 10.12 5.35 -0.31
C ILE A 505 10.74 3.95 -0.12
N ILE A 506 10.67 3.06 -1.11
CA ILE A 506 11.18 1.70 -0.96
C ILE A 506 12.71 1.60 -1.09
N LYS A 507 13.35 2.47 -1.88
CA LYS A 507 14.82 2.51 -2.05
C LYS A 507 15.51 3.24 -0.89
N GLU A 508 14.92 4.32 -0.40
CA GLU A 508 15.56 5.21 0.58
C GLU A 508 14.87 5.27 1.93
N GLY A 509 13.59 4.89 2.03
CA GLY A 509 12.77 5.05 3.23
C GLY A 509 13.38 4.42 4.47
N ARG A 510 14.02 3.25 4.35
CA ARG A 510 14.72 2.60 5.46
C ARG A 510 15.78 3.48 6.10
N LYS A 511 16.49 4.31 5.31
CA LYS A 511 17.46 5.29 5.85
C LYS A 511 16.75 6.24 6.80
N PHE A 512 15.49 6.60 6.54
CA PHE A 512 14.70 7.54 7.33
C PHE A 512 13.77 6.86 8.36
N GLY A 513 13.87 5.55 8.56
CA GLY A 513 12.95 4.80 9.43
C GLY A 513 11.52 4.73 8.88
N VAL A 514 11.38 4.76 7.55
CA VAL A 514 10.10 4.64 6.84
C VAL A 514 10.03 3.26 6.20
N PHE A 515 8.93 2.56 6.45
CA PHE A 515 8.69 1.21 5.98
C PHE A 515 7.35 1.15 5.25
N LEU A 516 7.29 0.28 4.25
CA LEU A 516 6.15 0.13 3.35
C LEU A 516 5.75 -1.34 3.35
N THR A 517 4.47 -1.57 3.58
CA THR A 517 3.84 -2.87 3.46
C THR A 517 2.75 -2.80 2.43
N ILE A 518 2.81 -3.71 1.47
CA ILE A 518 1.86 -3.77 0.36
C ILE A 518 1.11 -5.09 0.43
N ALA A 519 -0.22 -5.03 0.43
CA ALA A 519 -1.07 -6.19 0.22
C ALA A 519 -1.72 -6.08 -1.17
N SER A 520 -1.68 -7.14 -1.96
CA SER A 520 -2.25 -7.12 -3.30
C SER A 520 -2.62 -8.52 -3.82
N GLN A 521 -3.69 -8.57 -4.60
CA GLN A 521 -4.08 -9.78 -5.35
C GLN A 521 -3.46 -9.94 -6.72
N ARG A 522 -2.77 -8.90 -7.22
CA ARG A 522 -2.12 -8.88 -8.52
C ARG A 522 -0.67 -8.47 -8.36
N PRO A 523 0.22 -9.36 -7.89
CA PRO A 523 1.65 -9.07 -7.84
C PRO A 523 2.24 -8.77 -9.22
N SER A 524 1.73 -9.35 -10.31
CA SER A 524 2.22 -9.06 -11.67
C SER A 524 2.02 -7.61 -12.10
N ASP A 525 0.96 -6.97 -11.61
CA ASP A 525 0.65 -5.57 -11.91
C ASP A 525 1.61 -4.59 -11.22
N ILE A 526 2.32 -4.99 -10.16
CA ILE A 526 3.17 -4.10 -9.35
C ILE A 526 4.57 -3.96 -9.96
N SER A 527 5.13 -2.75 -9.94
CA SER A 527 6.49 -2.44 -10.41
C SER A 527 7.55 -3.42 -9.87
N ASP A 528 8.38 -3.94 -10.77
CA ASP A 528 9.51 -4.84 -10.46
C ASP A 528 10.48 -4.21 -9.45
N THR A 529 10.68 -2.90 -9.56
CA THR A 529 11.51 -2.14 -8.63
C THR A 529 10.97 -2.23 -7.21
N ILE A 530 9.65 -2.12 -7.04
CA ILE A 530 9.02 -2.21 -5.72
C ILE A 530 9.12 -3.64 -5.20
N ILE A 531 8.73 -4.65 -5.98
CA ILE A 531 8.73 -6.04 -5.49
C ILE A 531 10.15 -6.48 -5.13
N SER A 532 11.17 -6.15 -5.93
CA SER A 532 12.56 -6.54 -5.66
C SER A 532 13.18 -5.94 -4.38
N GLN A 533 12.60 -4.87 -3.84
CA GLN A 533 13.05 -4.22 -2.60
C GLN A 533 12.27 -4.69 -1.36
N LEU A 534 11.29 -5.59 -1.53
CA LEU A 534 10.62 -6.23 -0.40
C LEU A 534 11.56 -7.23 0.27
N HIS A 535 11.53 -7.23 1.59
CA HIS A 535 12.43 -8.02 2.44
C HIS A 535 11.74 -9.25 3.03
N ASN A 536 10.43 -9.17 3.22
CA ASN A 536 9.58 -10.25 3.74
C ASN A 536 8.35 -10.41 2.85
N TYR A 537 8.00 -11.67 2.60
CA TYR A 537 6.92 -12.07 1.71
C TYR A 537 5.98 -13.02 2.44
N PHE A 538 4.69 -12.73 2.38
CA PHE A 538 3.60 -13.58 2.81
C PHE A 538 2.76 -13.92 1.58
N ILE A 539 2.88 -15.14 1.09
CA ILE A 539 2.30 -15.57 -0.19
C ILE A 539 1.22 -16.59 0.10
N HIS A 540 -0.03 -16.13 0.05
CA HIS A 540 -1.21 -16.96 0.06
C HIS A 540 -1.45 -17.58 -1.31
N ARG A 541 -2.52 -18.38 -1.41
CA ARG A 541 -2.91 -19.02 -2.66
C ARG A 541 -3.00 -18.03 -3.83
N LEU A 542 -2.15 -18.26 -4.84
CA LEU A 542 -2.13 -17.60 -6.15
C LEU A 542 -2.38 -18.64 -7.24
N VAL A 543 -3.19 -18.29 -8.23
CA VAL A 543 -3.59 -19.23 -9.31
C VAL A 543 -3.16 -18.73 -10.69
N ASN A 544 -3.01 -17.42 -10.87
CA ASN A 544 -2.61 -16.83 -12.14
C ASN A 544 -1.13 -17.15 -12.43
N GLU A 545 -0.82 -17.61 -13.65
CA GLU A 545 0.53 -18.01 -14.03
C GLU A 545 1.54 -16.85 -14.03
N GLU A 546 1.14 -15.65 -14.43
CA GLU A 546 2.01 -14.47 -14.44
C GLU A 546 2.34 -14.04 -13.02
N ASP A 547 1.34 -14.04 -12.13
CA ASP A 547 1.53 -13.78 -10.69
C ASP A 547 2.49 -14.80 -10.06
N LEU A 548 2.29 -16.10 -10.33
CA LEU A 548 3.19 -17.16 -9.85
C LEU A 548 4.61 -16.97 -10.39
N ARG A 549 4.76 -16.73 -11.70
CA ARG A 549 6.08 -16.48 -12.33
C ARG A 549 6.76 -15.27 -11.72
N LYS A 550 6.01 -14.20 -11.41
CA LYS A 550 6.54 -13.00 -10.74
C LYS A 550 7.10 -13.37 -9.37
N MET A 551 6.31 -14.05 -8.55
CA MET A 551 6.73 -14.48 -7.21
C MET A 551 7.93 -15.43 -7.26
N TYR A 552 7.98 -16.38 -8.19
CA TYR A 552 9.10 -17.33 -8.32
C TYR A 552 10.42 -16.66 -8.68
N ARG A 553 10.39 -15.54 -9.40
CA ARG A 553 11.59 -14.79 -9.78
C ARG A 553 12.09 -13.89 -8.65
N THR A 554 11.18 -13.38 -7.82
CA THR A 554 11.52 -12.37 -6.81
C THR A 554 11.80 -12.96 -5.43
N VAL A 555 11.14 -14.06 -5.06
CA VAL A 555 11.32 -14.69 -3.75
C VAL A 555 12.59 -15.52 -3.78
N ALA A 556 13.68 -14.94 -3.29
CA ALA A 556 14.92 -15.65 -3.10
C ALA A 556 14.69 -16.88 -2.19
N PHE A 557 15.37 -17.99 -2.50
CA PHE A 557 15.43 -19.19 -1.65
C PHE A 557 14.16 -20.06 -1.57
N ALA A 558 13.08 -19.76 -2.29
CA ALA A 558 11.98 -20.71 -2.46
C ALA A 558 12.43 -21.91 -3.30
N ASP A 559 12.40 -23.10 -2.70
CA ASP A 559 12.62 -24.35 -3.44
C ASP A 559 11.44 -24.62 -4.40
N LYS A 560 11.69 -25.46 -5.41
CA LYS A 560 10.68 -25.79 -6.42
C LYS A 560 9.43 -26.40 -5.78
N ALA A 561 9.61 -27.22 -4.74
CA ALA A 561 8.53 -27.88 -4.02
C ALA A 561 7.60 -26.87 -3.29
N SER A 562 8.16 -25.88 -2.60
CA SER A 562 7.36 -24.85 -1.91
C SER A 562 6.60 -23.98 -2.92
N ASN A 563 7.20 -23.69 -4.07
CA ASN A 563 6.56 -22.97 -5.16
C ASN A 563 5.38 -23.74 -5.75
N GLU A 564 5.55 -25.04 -6.02
CA GLU A 564 4.48 -25.94 -6.49
C GLU A 564 3.32 -26.06 -5.49
N MET A 565 3.55 -25.75 -4.20
CA MET A 565 2.52 -25.74 -3.16
C MET A 565 1.63 -24.49 -3.16
N ILE A 566 2.10 -23.34 -3.66
CA ILE A 566 1.38 -22.06 -3.58
C ILE A 566 -0.05 -22.16 -4.17
N PRO A 567 -0.29 -22.77 -5.33
CA PRO A 567 -1.64 -22.87 -5.91
C PRO A 567 -2.62 -23.75 -5.12
N ILE A 568 -2.10 -24.67 -4.30
CA ILE A 568 -2.90 -25.65 -3.55
C ILE A 568 -3.04 -25.32 -2.06
N LEU A 569 -2.54 -24.17 -1.63
CA LEU A 569 -2.69 -23.69 -0.25
C LEU A 569 -4.18 -23.55 0.16
N PRO A 570 -4.57 -24.00 1.37
CA PRO A 570 -5.90 -23.73 1.91
C PRO A 570 -6.07 -22.24 2.24
N ALA A 571 -7.30 -21.81 2.51
CA ALA A 571 -7.55 -20.45 2.99
C ALA A 571 -6.85 -20.20 4.33
N GLY A 572 -6.16 -19.07 4.45
CA GLY A 572 -5.29 -18.74 5.58
C GLY A 572 -3.93 -19.46 5.56
N GLY A 573 -3.72 -20.39 4.64
CA GLY A 573 -2.42 -21.01 4.37
C GLY A 573 -1.53 -20.06 3.57
N CYS A 574 -0.30 -19.87 4.02
CA CYS A 574 0.63 -18.87 3.52
C CYS A 574 2.06 -19.41 3.50
N LEU A 575 2.78 -19.20 2.40
CA LEU A 575 4.23 -19.34 2.36
C LEU A 575 4.87 -18.04 2.86
N VAL A 576 5.63 -18.12 3.96
CA VAL A 576 6.38 -16.99 4.52
C VAL A 576 7.84 -17.14 4.17
N SER A 577 8.44 -16.09 3.59
CA SER A 577 9.86 -16.07 3.20
C SER A 577 10.46 -14.68 3.40
N GLY A 578 11.75 -14.58 3.68
CA GLY A 578 12.46 -13.30 3.86
C GLY A 578 13.29 -13.25 5.14
N LEU A 579 13.68 -12.04 5.55
CA LEU A 579 14.53 -11.81 6.74
C LEU A 579 13.93 -12.33 8.06
N ALA A 580 12.61 -12.40 8.14
CA ALA A 580 11.86 -12.91 9.28
C ALA A 580 12.02 -14.42 9.50
N THR A 581 12.48 -15.16 8.49
CA THR A 581 12.56 -16.63 8.50
C THR A 581 13.92 -17.10 8.00
N ASN A 582 14.46 -18.18 8.57
CA ASN A 582 15.74 -18.72 8.08
C ASN A 582 15.63 -19.37 6.68
N PHE A 583 14.44 -19.88 6.35
CA PHE A 583 14.08 -20.50 5.07
C PHE A 583 12.57 -20.36 4.87
N PRO A 584 12.03 -20.55 3.65
CA PRO A 584 10.60 -20.46 3.40
C PRO A 584 9.79 -21.46 4.23
N VAL A 585 8.78 -20.99 4.96
CA VAL A 585 7.94 -21.81 5.86
C VAL A 585 6.48 -21.74 5.40
N LEU A 586 5.80 -22.88 5.33
CA LEU A 586 4.36 -22.95 5.12
C LEU A 586 3.64 -22.79 6.46
N VAL A 587 2.76 -21.81 6.56
CA VAL A 587 2.14 -21.38 7.80
C VAL A 587 0.62 -21.27 7.62
N GLN A 588 -0.13 -21.81 8.58
CA GLN A 588 -1.54 -21.52 8.74
C GLN A 588 -1.67 -20.32 9.66
N ILE A 589 -2.16 -19.19 9.14
CA ILE A 589 -2.29 -17.94 9.88
C ILE A 589 -3.50 -18.03 10.81
N ASP A 590 -3.29 -17.69 12.08
CA ASP A 590 -4.37 -17.65 13.07
C ASP A 590 -5.35 -16.51 12.74
N MET A 591 -6.65 -16.73 12.99
CA MET A 591 -7.64 -15.65 12.90
C MET A 591 -7.59 -14.77 14.14
N LEU A 592 -7.94 -13.49 13.95
CA LEU A 592 -8.23 -12.60 15.08
C LEU A 592 -9.54 -13.00 15.78
N ALA A 593 -9.73 -12.50 17.01
CA ALA A 593 -11.03 -12.54 17.68
C ALA A 593 -12.10 -11.89 16.77
N GLU A 594 -13.32 -12.41 16.80
CA GLU A 594 -14.38 -12.09 15.84
C GLU A 594 -14.65 -10.59 15.72
N GLU A 595 -14.64 -9.88 16.85
CA GLU A 595 -14.82 -8.43 16.95
C GLU A 595 -13.71 -7.61 16.28
N ASN A 596 -12.50 -8.19 16.14
CA ASN A 596 -11.31 -7.54 15.59
C ASN A 596 -10.94 -8.10 14.20
N ARG A 597 -11.76 -8.95 13.59
CA ARG A 597 -11.51 -9.45 12.24
C ARG A 597 -11.77 -8.34 11.20
N PRO A 598 -10.98 -8.31 10.12
CA PRO A 598 -11.30 -7.44 9.00
C PRO A 598 -12.65 -7.85 8.41
N LYS A 599 -13.48 -6.86 8.03
CA LYS A 599 -14.83 -7.06 7.45
C LYS A 599 -14.79 -7.55 5.99
N SER A 600 -14.05 -8.62 5.77
CA SER A 600 -13.76 -9.23 4.46
C SER A 600 -14.68 -10.41 4.14
N GLU A 601 -15.56 -10.80 5.06
CA GLU A 601 -16.49 -11.92 4.86
C GLU A 601 -17.53 -11.60 3.80
N ASN A 602 -17.80 -12.57 2.93
CA ASN A 602 -18.86 -12.46 1.94
C ASN A 602 -20.22 -12.26 2.63
N VAL A 603 -21.10 -11.49 1.98
CA VAL A 603 -22.47 -11.31 2.46
C VAL A 603 -23.15 -12.69 2.60
N ASP A 604 -23.60 -13.01 3.82
CA ASP A 604 -24.41 -14.19 4.09
C ASP A 604 -25.78 -14.02 3.41
N ILE A 605 -25.90 -14.55 2.19
CA ILE A 605 -27.11 -14.45 1.38
C ILE A 605 -28.31 -15.10 2.03
N GLN A 606 -28.13 -16.14 2.86
CA GLN A 606 -29.25 -16.77 3.56
C GLN A 606 -29.80 -15.82 4.61
N LYS A 607 -28.94 -15.20 5.42
CA LYS A 607 -29.37 -14.15 6.36
C LYS A 607 -29.96 -12.96 5.62
N ALA A 608 -29.36 -12.52 4.52
CA ALA A 608 -29.80 -11.33 3.79
C ALA A 608 -31.12 -11.50 3.03
N TRP A 609 -31.38 -12.69 2.47
CA TRP A 609 -32.56 -12.94 1.63
C TRP A 609 -33.71 -13.59 2.39
N ILE A 610 -33.44 -14.41 3.41
CA ILE A 610 -34.47 -15.15 4.14
C ILE A 610 -34.97 -14.37 5.36
N LYS A 611 -34.09 -13.63 6.06
CA LYS A 611 -34.57 -12.73 7.12
C LYS A 611 -35.00 -11.42 6.46
N ALA A 612 -36.32 -11.17 6.47
CA ALA A 612 -36.88 -9.89 6.03
C ALA A 612 -36.10 -8.74 6.69
N PRO A 613 -35.65 -7.72 5.93
CA PRO A 613 -34.91 -6.63 6.51
C PRO A 613 -35.81 -5.96 7.56
N THR A 614 -35.41 -6.02 8.83
CA THR A 614 -35.93 -5.10 9.84
C THR A 614 -35.63 -3.70 9.30
N ARG A 615 -36.64 -3.03 8.74
CA ARG A 615 -36.55 -1.61 8.41
C ARG A 615 -36.01 -0.92 9.65
N ARG A 616 -34.75 -0.48 9.61
CA ARG A 616 -34.27 0.53 10.55
C ARG A 616 -35.25 1.68 10.39
N LYS A 617 -36.06 1.94 11.42
CA LYS A 617 -36.78 3.20 11.52
C LYS A 617 -35.70 4.27 11.50
N VAL A 618 -35.55 4.94 10.37
CA VAL A 618 -34.92 6.25 10.33
C VAL A 618 -35.70 7.08 11.34
N ARG A 619 -35.04 7.49 12.41
CA ARG A 619 -35.61 8.29 13.48
C ARG A 619 -34.87 9.61 13.51
#